data_AF-A0A7C8ZHV8-F1
#
_entry.id   AF-A0A7C8ZHV8-F1
#
_cell.length_a   1.000
_cell.length_b   1.000
_cell.length_c   1.000
_cell.angle_alpha   90.00
_cell.angle_beta   90.00
_cell.angle_gamma   90.00
#
_symmetry.space_group_name_H-M   'P 1'
#
loop_
_entity.id
_entity.type
_entity.pdbx_description
1 polymer ?
#
loop_
_entity_poly.entity_id
_entity_poly.type
_entity_poly.pdbx_seq_one_letter_code
_entity_poly.pdbx_strand_id
1 'polypeptide(L)'
;AMVMAQNKTERRAFVTFLAGNGDYVKGVVGLAKGLRKAKSRYPLVVAILPDVPEEHRRILVSQGCIVREIEPVCPPENQTQFAMAYYVINYSKLRIWEFVEYDKMIYLDG
;
A
#
# COMPACT_ATOMS: atom_id res chain seq x y z
N ALA A 1 18.81 -20.19 15.66
CA ALA A 1 18.93 -18.83 15.14
C ALA A 1 18.15 -17.89 16.05
N MET A 2 18.76 -16.80 16.50
CA MET A 2 18.11 -15.82 17.37
C MET A 2 17.05 -15.07 16.56
N VAL A 3 15.77 -15.25 16.87
CA VAL A 3 14.72 -14.38 16.32
C VAL A 3 14.87 -13.05 17.07
N MET A 4 15.43 -12.05 16.41
CA MET A 4 15.43 -10.69 16.95
C MET A 4 13.97 -10.22 17.03
N ALA A 5 13.49 -9.94 18.23
CA ALA A 5 12.18 -9.35 18.42
C ALA A 5 12.18 -7.96 17.77
N GLN A 6 11.36 -7.78 16.73
CA GLN A 6 11.13 -6.46 16.14
C GLN A 6 10.62 -5.50 17.21
N ASN A 7 11.19 -4.29 17.22
CA ASN A 7 10.87 -3.29 18.22
C ASN A 7 9.39 -2.88 18.10
N LYS A 8 8.69 -2.58 19.20
CA LYS A 8 7.22 -2.37 19.19
C LYS A 8 6.74 -1.26 18.23
N THR A 9 7.63 -0.35 17.83
CA THR A 9 7.34 0.69 16.82
C THR A 9 7.53 0.24 15.37
N GLU A 10 8.26 -0.84 15.13
CA GLU A 10 8.46 -1.43 13.81
C GLU A 10 7.20 -2.16 13.31
N ARG A 11 6.29 -2.52 14.22
CA ARG A 11 5.00 -3.15 13.91
C ARG A 11 3.86 -2.15 13.71
N ARG A 12 4.14 -0.89 13.39
CA ARG A 12 3.13 0.13 13.06
C ARG A 12 3.53 0.90 11.81
N ALA A 13 2.58 1.17 10.94
CA ALA A 13 2.84 1.86 9.67
C ALA A 13 1.68 2.75 9.24
N PHE A 14 1.99 3.76 8.42
CA PHE A 14 1.01 4.30 7.49
C PHE A 14 0.94 3.38 6.27
N VAL A 15 -0.23 3.30 5.65
CA VAL A 15 -0.41 2.54 4.41
C VAL A 15 -1.27 3.30 3.42
N THR A 16 -0.91 3.17 2.16
CA THR A 16 -1.68 3.66 1.04
C THR A 16 -1.69 2.62 -0.08
N PHE A 17 -2.49 2.83 -1.10
CA PHE A 17 -2.68 1.91 -2.22
C PHE A 17 -2.48 2.63 -3.55
N LEU A 18 -1.78 2.00 -4.50
CA LEU A 18 -1.56 2.54 -5.84
C LEU A 18 -1.82 1.45 -6.90
N ALA A 19 -2.56 1.81 -7.94
CA ALA A 19 -2.83 0.95 -9.09
C ALA A 19 -2.70 1.75 -10.40
N GLY A 20 -2.37 1.04 -11.47
CA GLY A 20 -2.26 1.60 -12.81
C GLY A 20 -1.04 2.49 -13.04
N ASN A 21 -1.02 3.11 -14.21
CA ASN A 21 0.08 3.91 -14.73
C ASN A 21 -0.19 5.42 -14.73
N GLY A 22 -1.26 5.86 -14.06
CA GLY A 22 -1.65 7.26 -14.01
C GLY A 22 -0.85 8.10 -13.01
N ASP A 23 -1.28 9.35 -12.86
CA ASP A 23 -0.58 10.37 -12.07
C ASP A 23 -0.73 10.24 -10.54
N TYR A 24 -1.47 9.23 -10.03
CA TYR A 24 -1.67 9.03 -8.58
C TYR A 24 -0.36 8.78 -7.81
N VAL A 25 0.72 8.36 -8.49
CA VAL A 25 2.07 8.31 -7.89
C VAL A 25 2.50 9.67 -7.34
N LYS A 26 2.10 10.78 -7.96
CA LYS A 26 2.42 12.14 -7.50
C LYS A 26 1.81 12.44 -6.14
N GLY A 27 0.59 11.95 -5.92
CA GLY A 27 -0.13 12.06 -4.65
C GLY A 27 0.56 11.27 -3.53
N VAL A 28 0.91 10.01 -3.80
CA VAL A 28 1.69 9.17 -2.86
C VAL A 28 3.06 9.79 -2.54
N VAL A 29 3.75 10.36 -3.53
CA VAL A 29 5.01 11.11 -3.30
C VAL A 29 4.77 12.33 -2.41
N GLY A 30 3.67 13.06 -2.61
CA GLY A 30 3.24 14.15 -1.75
C GLY A 30 3.01 13.70 -0.31
N LEU A 31 2.31 12.59 -0.13
CA LEU A 31 2.07 11.96 1.18
C LEU A 31 3.38 11.58 1.88
N ALA A 32 4.30 10.90 1.18
CA ALA A 32 5.61 10.53 1.72
C ALA A 32 6.41 11.76 2.19
N LYS A 33 6.43 12.82 1.38
CA LYS A 33 7.05 14.10 1.73
C LYS A 33 6.38 14.75 2.94
N GLY A 34 5.05 14.71 3.01
CA GLY A 34 4.26 15.24 4.13
C GLY A 34 4.58 14.56 5.46
N LEU A 35 4.58 13.22 5.48
CA LEU A 35 4.94 12.42 6.65
C LEU A 35 6.38 12.70 7.12
N ARG A 36 7.32 12.84 6.18
CA ARG A 36 8.71 13.21 6.49
C ARG A 36 8.80 14.61 7.09
N LYS A 37 8.10 15.59 6.52
CA LYS A 37 8.05 16.97 7.03
C LYS A 37 7.45 17.03 8.44
N ALA A 38 6.44 16.21 8.72
CA ALA A 38 5.83 16.05 10.04
C ALA A 38 6.70 15.26 11.03
N LYS A 39 7.91 14.81 10.63
CA LYS A 39 8.82 13.98 11.43
C LYS A 39 8.13 12.70 11.93
N SER A 40 7.32 12.07 11.08
CA SER A 40 6.71 10.78 11.38
C SER A 40 7.77 9.76 11.79
N ARG A 41 7.51 9.04 12.89
CA ARG A 41 8.33 7.90 13.32
C ARG A 41 8.01 6.62 12.54
N TYR A 42 6.84 6.55 11.90
CA TYR A 42 6.33 5.34 11.26
C TYR A 42 6.57 5.36 9.75
N PRO A 43 6.92 4.21 9.14
CA PRO A 43 7.12 4.11 7.70
C PRO A 43 5.80 4.27 6.94
N LEU A 44 5.92 4.54 5.63
CA LEU A 44 4.81 4.46 4.68
C LEU A 44 4.97 3.20 3.83
N VAL A 45 4.02 2.27 3.97
CA VAL A 45 3.88 1.11 3.10
C VAL A 45 2.96 1.48 1.94
N VAL A 46 3.37 1.19 0.72
CA VAL A 46 2.56 1.40 -0.48
C VAL A 46 2.22 0.02 -1.04
N ALA A 47 0.97 -0.39 -0.84
CA ALA A 47 0.42 -1.58 -1.48
C ALA A 47 0.19 -1.28 -2.96
N ILE A 48 0.76 -2.08 -3.86
CA ILE A 48 0.65 -1.84 -5.30
C ILE A 48 0.11 -3.03 -6.05
N LEU A 49 -0.64 -2.77 -7.12
CA LEU A 49 -1.00 -3.80 -8.09
C LEU A 49 0.13 -4.04 -9.11
N PRO A 50 0.15 -5.21 -9.77
CA PRO A 50 1.17 -5.55 -10.77
C PRO A 50 1.26 -4.54 -11.93
N ASP A 51 0.16 -3.86 -12.25
CA ASP A 51 0.05 -2.89 -13.34
C ASP A 51 0.73 -1.54 -13.07
N VAL A 52 1.23 -1.31 -11.85
CA VAL A 52 2.04 -0.12 -11.53
C VAL A 52 3.41 -0.21 -12.21
N PRO A 53 3.80 0.76 -13.07
CA PRO A 53 5.07 0.72 -13.79
C PRO A 53 6.29 0.69 -12.87
N GLU A 54 7.34 0.01 -13.30
CA GLU A 54 8.62 -0.09 -12.59
C GLU A 54 9.23 1.28 -12.26
N GLU A 55 9.07 2.28 -13.15
CA GLU A 55 9.49 3.65 -12.89
C GLU A 55 8.81 4.24 -11.65
N HIS A 56 7.48 4.06 -11.52
CA HIS A 56 6.74 4.55 -10.35
C HIS A 56 7.21 3.85 -9.07
N ARG A 57 7.48 2.55 -9.13
CA ARG A 57 8.01 1.76 -8.00
C ARG A 57 9.35 2.31 -7.53
N ARG A 58 10.27 2.58 -8.46
CA ARG A 58 11.58 3.20 -8.16
C ARG A 58 11.45 4.58 -7.55
N ILE A 59 10.53 5.40 -8.06
CA ILE A 59 10.23 6.72 -7.49
C ILE A 59 9.78 6.56 -6.03
N LEU A 60 8.85 5.66 -5.73
CA LEU A 60 8.35 5.42 -4.37
C LEU A 60 9.48 4.96 -3.43
N VAL A 61 10.29 3.98 -3.85
CA VAL A 61 11.46 3.51 -3.08
C VAL A 61 12.43 4.68 -2.83
N SER A 62 12.70 5.52 -3.82
CA SER A 62 13.56 6.71 -3.65
C SER A 62 13.03 7.73 -2.64
N GLN A 63 11.71 7.75 -2.40
CA GLN A 63 11.09 8.59 -1.37
C GLN A 63 11.15 7.98 0.04
N GLY A 64 11.69 6.76 0.17
CA GLY A 64 11.76 6.00 1.42
C GLY A 64 10.50 5.19 1.72
N CYS A 65 9.62 4.97 0.73
CA CYS A 65 8.45 4.12 0.90
C CYS A 65 8.85 2.64 0.87
N ILE A 66 8.14 1.82 1.65
CA ILE A 66 8.17 0.36 1.53
C ILE A 66 7.15 -0.03 0.47
N VAL A 67 7.60 -0.55 -0.67
CA VAL A 67 6.71 -0.98 -1.75
C VAL A 67 6.40 -2.46 -1.57
N ARG A 68 5.11 -2.80 -1.50
CA ARG A 68 4.63 -4.18 -1.37
C ARG A 68 3.64 -4.48 -2.48
N GLU A 69 4.01 -5.36 -3.40
CA GLU A 69 3.07 -5.85 -4.41
C GLU A 69 2.02 -6.77 -3.77
N ILE A 70 0.78 -6.65 -4.23
CA ILE A 70 -0.36 -7.46 -3.81
C ILE A 70 -1.14 -7.99 -5.01
N GLU A 71 -1.75 -9.15 -4.84
CA GLU A 71 -2.59 -9.76 -5.87
C GLU A 71 -3.95 -9.04 -5.95
N PRO A 72 -4.44 -8.71 -7.17
CA PRO A 72 -5.77 -8.16 -7.35
C PRO A 72 -6.86 -9.03 -6.71
N VAL A 73 -7.91 -8.38 -6.20
CA VAL A 73 -9.12 -9.08 -5.74
C VAL A 73 -10.18 -8.96 -6.83
N CYS A 74 -10.35 -10.04 -7.58
CA CYS A 74 -11.37 -10.16 -8.61
C CYS A 74 -12.64 -10.81 -8.05
N PRO A 75 -13.83 -10.30 -8.37
CA PRO A 75 -15.07 -10.97 -8.01
C PRO A 75 -15.20 -12.32 -8.75
N PRO A 76 -15.86 -13.32 -8.15
CA PRO A 76 -16.19 -14.56 -8.84
C PRO A 76 -17.10 -14.30 -10.05
N GLU A 77 -16.90 -15.05 -11.15
CA GLU A 77 -17.64 -14.86 -12.41
C GLU A 77 -19.17 -14.96 -12.25
N ASN A 78 -19.64 -15.71 -11.25
CA ASN A 78 -21.05 -16.03 -11.02
C ASN A 78 -21.74 -15.20 -9.92
N GLN A 79 -21.06 -14.24 -9.31
CA GLN A 79 -21.60 -13.42 -8.21
C GLN A 79 -21.64 -11.91 -8.53
N THR A 80 -22.13 -11.59 -9.72
CA THR A 80 -22.17 -10.21 -10.24
C THR A 80 -23.36 -9.38 -9.72
N GLN A 81 -24.23 -9.89 -8.85
CA GLN A 81 -25.34 -9.06 -8.35
C GLN A 81 -24.86 -7.91 -7.45
N PHE A 82 -23.80 -8.16 -6.68
CA PHE A 82 -23.24 -7.18 -5.71
C PHE A 82 -21.72 -7.02 -5.83
N ALA A 83 -21.04 -7.88 -6.61
CA ALA A 83 -19.60 -7.83 -6.82
C ALA A 83 -19.30 -7.51 -8.29
N MET A 84 -18.94 -6.25 -8.57
CA MET A 84 -18.73 -5.79 -9.95
C MET A 84 -17.26 -5.80 -10.33
N ALA A 85 -16.95 -6.30 -11.53
CA ALA A 85 -15.57 -6.38 -12.02
C ALA A 85 -14.86 -5.01 -12.10
N TYR A 86 -15.59 -3.91 -12.34
CA TYR A 86 -14.97 -2.59 -12.37
C TYR A 86 -14.56 -2.07 -10.98
N TYR A 87 -14.98 -2.73 -9.89
CA TYR A 87 -14.55 -2.42 -8.52
C TYR A 87 -13.30 -3.18 -8.06
N VAL A 88 -12.60 -3.92 -8.95
CA VAL A 88 -11.36 -4.65 -8.62
C VAL A 88 -10.35 -3.77 -7.88
N ILE A 89 -10.18 -2.50 -8.27
CA ILE A 89 -9.31 -1.56 -7.56
C ILE A 89 -9.74 -1.39 -6.09
N ASN A 90 -11.03 -1.23 -5.83
CA ASN A 90 -11.57 -1.05 -4.48
C ASN A 90 -11.45 -2.32 -3.65
N TYR A 91 -11.76 -3.47 -4.23
CA TYR A 91 -11.62 -4.76 -3.53
C TYR A 91 -10.17 -5.07 -3.21
N SER A 92 -9.24 -4.71 -4.11
CA SER A 92 -7.81 -4.94 -3.91
C SER A 92 -7.24 -4.14 -2.74
N LYS A 93 -7.83 -2.99 -2.38
CA LYS A 93 -7.48 -2.28 -1.13
C LYS A 93 -7.61 -3.17 0.11
N LEU A 94 -8.54 -4.15 0.09
CA LEU A 94 -8.76 -5.05 1.22
C LEU A 94 -7.55 -5.96 1.51
N ARG A 95 -6.65 -6.18 0.54
CA ARG A 95 -5.41 -6.95 0.76
C ARG A 95 -4.49 -6.36 1.83
N ILE A 96 -4.66 -5.07 2.15
CA ILE A 96 -3.92 -4.42 3.24
C ILE A 96 -4.17 -5.11 4.59
N TRP A 97 -5.35 -5.72 4.81
CA TRP A 97 -5.62 -6.49 6.03
C TRP A 97 -4.74 -7.74 6.18
N GLU A 98 -4.09 -8.21 5.12
CA GLU A 98 -3.18 -9.36 5.15
C GLU A 98 -1.76 -8.97 5.62
N PHE A 99 -1.50 -7.69 5.90
CA PHE A 99 -0.20 -7.22 6.37
C PHE A 99 -0.08 -7.45 7.89
N VAL A 100 -0.19 -8.72 8.27
CA VAL A 100 -0.29 -9.20 9.65
C VAL A 100 1.01 -9.03 10.46
N GLU A 101 2.10 -8.63 9.81
CA GLU A 101 3.32 -8.22 10.51
C GLU A 101 3.16 -6.89 11.29
N TYR A 102 2.12 -6.10 10.99
CA TYR A 102 1.80 -4.85 11.68
C TYR A 102 0.67 -5.02 12.69
N ASP A 103 0.88 -4.55 13.92
CA ASP A 103 -0.14 -4.47 14.99
C ASP A 103 -1.21 -3.42 14.70
N LYS A 104 -0.85 -2.35 13.98
CA LYS A 104 -1.73 -1.24 13.66
C LYS A 104 -1.24 -0.53 12.41
N MET A 105 -2.17 -0.28 11.50
CA MET A 105 -1.95 0.53 10.32
C MET A 105 -2.95 1.70 10.27
N ILE A 106 -2.53 2.83 9.70
CA ILE A 106 -3.42 3.95 9.38
C ILE A 106 -3.45 4.09 7.86
N TYR A 107 -4.61 3.86 7.27
CA TYR A 107 -4.81 4.06 5.84
C TYR A 107 -4.95 5.55 5.52
N LEU A 108 -4.23 6.01 4.50
CA LEU A 108 -4.35 7.35 3.94
C LEU A 108 -4.41 7.22 2.41
N ASP A 109 -5.44 7.76 1.77
CA ASP A 109 -5.46 7.81 0.29
C ASP A 109 -4.36 8.75 -0.23
N GLY A 110 -3.76 8.33 -1.35
CA GLY A 110 -2.65 9.00 -2.03
C GLY A 110 -3.10 10.03 -3.04
#